data_AF-A0A2N5FJG4-F1
#
_entry.id   AF-A0A2N5FJG4-F1
#
_cell.length_a   1.000
_cell.length_b   1.000
_cell.length_c   1.000
_cell.angle_alpha   90.00
_cell.angle_beta   90.00
_cell.angle_gamma   90.00
#
_symmetry.space_group_name_H-M   'P 1'
#
loop_
_entity.id
_entity.type
_entity.pdbx_description
1 polymer ?
#
loop_
_entity_poly.entity_id
_entity_poly.type
_entity_poly.pdbx_seq_one_letter_code
_entity_poly.pdbx_strand_id
1 'polypeptide(L)' 'MKLPPIIPKTYITSSAEKIFDTITSSGGWDSWFTTGSEIKVNEEGKGNIKFVWKDWGPDNVSVKDSGEILCVK' A
#
# COMPACT_ATOMS: atom_id res chain seq x y z
N MET A 1 18.79 -5.50 23.79
CA MET A 1 18.18 -6.81 23.48
C MET A 1 17.61 -6.73 22.07
N LYS A 2 17.95 -7.66 21.17
CA LYS A 2 17.44 -7.65 19.78
C LYS A 2 16.26 -8.62 19.72
N LEU A 3 15.09 -8.16 19.28
CA LEU A 3 13.93 -9.04 19.09
C LEU A 3 14.20 -9.96 17.89
N PRO A 4 13.82 -11.26 17.96
CA PRO A 4 13.90 -12.14 16.81
C PRO A 4 12.93 -11.69 15.71
N PRO A 5 13.25 -11.90 14.42
CA PRO A 5 12.38 -11.49 13.33
C PRO A 5 11.12 -12.35 13.28
N ILE A 6 9.96 -11.72 13.05
CA ILE A 6 8.72 -12.39 12.71
C ILE A 6 8.61 -12.41 11.18
N ILE A 7 8.40 -13.60 10.59
CA ILE A 7 8.27 -13.77 9.14
C ILE A 7 6.85 -14.27 8.84
N PRO A 8 5.86 -13.37 8.68
CA PRO A 8 4.49 -13.76 8.36
C PRO A 8 4.43 -14.33 6.94
N LYS A 9 3.71 -15.44 6.77
CA LYS A 9 3.45 -16.07 5.47
C LYS A 9 2.01 -16.55 5.44
N THR A 10 1.38 -16.40 4.28
CA THR A 10 0.05 -16.95 4.01
C THR A 10 -0.02 -17.44 2.57
N TYR A 11 -1.01 -18.28 2.27
CA TYR A 11 -1.27 -18.79 0.93
C TYR A 11 -2.45 -18.04 0.31
N ILE A 12 -2.31 -17.65 -0.95
CA ILE A 12 -3.36 -16.98 -1.74
C ILE A 12 -3.50 -17.73 -3.06
N THR A 13 -4.71 -18.18 -3.39
CA THR A 13 -5.03 -18.89 -4.64
C THR A 13 -5.15 -17.91 -5.82
N SER A 14 -4.04 -17.29 -6.22
CA SER A 14 -3.96 -16.34 -7.33
C SER A 14 -2.56 -16.34 -7.95
N SER A 15 -2.40 -15.77 -9.16
CA SER A 15 -1.08 -15.57 -9.75
C SER A 15 -0.26 -14.55 -8.95
N ALA A 16 1.06 -14.69 -9.01
CA ALA A 16 1.98 -13.77 -8.36
C ALA A 16 1.87 -12.36 -8.94
N GLU A 17 1.67 -12.20 -10.27
CA GLU A 17 1.54 -10.87 -10.87
C GLU A 17 0.31 -10.14 -10.35
N LYS A 18 -0.83 -10.85 -10.25
CA LYS A 18 -2.07 -10.27 -9.72
C LYS A 18 -1.92 -9.87 -8.25
N ILE A 19 -1.25 -10.70 -7.45
CA ILE A 19 -0.98 -10.38 -6.04
C ILE A 19 -0.09 -9.14 -5.95
N PHE A 20 1.00 -9.10 -6.73
CA PHE A 20 1.92 -7.98 -6.76
C PHE A 20 1.20 -6.68 -7.12
N ASP A 21 0.46 -6.67 -8.23
CA ASP A 21 -0.32 -5.51 -8.66
C ASP A 21 -1.35 -5.05 -7.60
N THR A 22 -2.01 -6.00 -6.93
CA THR A 22 -2.97 -5.71 -5.86
C THR A 22 -2.32 -5.01 -4.66
N ILE A 23 -1.05 -5.30 -4.36
CA ILE A 23 -0.34 -4.74 -3.19
C ILE A 23 0.62 -3.60 -3.53
N THR A 24 0.82 -3.27 -4.80
CA THR A 24 1.72 -2.18 -5.23
C THR A 24 1.07 -1.11 -6.10
N SER A 25 -0.23 -1.20 -6.38
CA SER A 25 -0.96 -0.19 -7.14
C SER A 25 -2.01 0.52 -6.27
N SER A 26 -2.33 1.77 -6.63
CA SER A 26 -3.40 2.51 -5.95
C SER A 26 -4.76 1.84 -6.13
N GLY A 27 -5.07 1.36 -7.34
CA GLY A 27 -6.31 0.62 -7.60
C GLY A 27 -6.38 -0.70 -6.81
N GLY A 28 -5.26 -1.40 -6.69
CA GLY A 28 -5.10 -2.58 -5.85
C GLY A 28 -5.43 -2.30 -4.39
N TRP A 29 -4.82 -1.27 -3.80
CA TRP A 29 -5.12 -0.89 -2.42
C TRP A 29 -6.53 -0.36 -2.23
N ASP A 30 -7.05 0.42 -3.16
CA ASP A 30 -8.42 0.96 -3.07
C ASP A 30 -9.49 -0.14 -3.15
N SER A 31 -9.15 -1.33 -3.63
CA SER A 31 -10.10 -2.45 -3.69
C SER A 31 -10.39 -3.11 -2.33
N TRP A 32 -9.54 -2.89 -1.32
CA TRP A 32 -9.70 -3.58 -0.02
C TRP A 32 -9.13 -2.86 1.22
N PHE A 33 -8.31 -1.83 1.05
CA PHE A 33 -7.55 -1.20 2.15
C PHE A 33 -7.72 0.31 2.25
N THR A 34 -7.70 1.04 1.13
CA THR A 34 -7.78 2.51 1.07
C THR A 34 -8.99 2.99 0.27
N THR A 35 -9.17 4.31 0.19
CA THR A 35 -10.22 4.94 -0.61
C THR A 35 -9.70 6.19 -1.29
N GLY A 36 -9.19 6.05 -2.52
CA GLY A 36 -8.59 7.13 -3.29
C GLY A 36 -7.10 7.32 -2.98
N SER A 37 -6.36 6.22 -2.85
CA SER A 37 -4.90 6.28 -2.76
C SER A 37 -4.28 6.76 -4.07
N GLU A 38 -3.09 7.36 -3.98
CA GLU A 38 -2.34 7.82 -5.15
C GLU A 38 -0.90 7.33 -5.06
N ILE A 39 -0.41 6.76 -6.17
CA ILE A 39 1.00 6.43 -6.37
C ILE A 39 1.43 7.15 -7.64
N LYS A 40 2.40 8.07 -7.50
CA LYS A 40 2.94 8.85 -8.62
C LYS A 40 4.44 8.62 -8.65
N VAL A 41 4.92 8.03 -9.74
CA VAL A 41 6.34 7.79 -9.99
C VAL A 41 6.73 8.49 -11.28
N ASN A 42 7.85 9.21 -11.25
CA ASN A 42 8.40 9.90 -12.41
C ASN A 42 9.39 9.01 -13.17
N GLU A 43 9.92 9.53 -14.28
CA GLU A 43 10.88 8.81 -15.14
C GLU A 43 12.21 8.46 -14.42
N GLU A 44 12.56 9.17 -13.34
CA GLU A 44 13.73 8.86 -12.51
C GLU A 44 13.47 7.76 -11.47
N GLY A 45 12.27 7.17 -11.44
CA GLY A 45 11.89 6.16 -10.45
C GLY A 45 11.68 6.74 -9.05
N LYS A 46 11.45 8.06 -8.93
CA LYS A 46 11.11 8.75 -7.67
C LYS A 46 9.67 9.23 -7.69
N GLY A 47 9.15 9.64 -6.55
CA GLY A 47 7.85 10.30 -6.53
C GLY A 47 7.19 10.33 -5.17
N ASN A 48 5.87 10.17 -5.13
CA ASN A 48 5.09 10.30 -3.91
C ASN A 48 4.00 9.24 -3.83
N ILE A 49 3.72 8.84 -2.60
CA ILE A 49 2.64 7.95 -2.23
C ILE A 49 1.71 8.66 -1.25
N LYS A 50 0.41 8.44 -1.41
CA LYS A 50 -0.62 8.98 -0.53
C LYS A 50 -1.67 7.92 -0.26
N PHE A 51 -1.89 7.64 1.01
CA PHE A 51 -2.94 6.78 1.50
C PHE A 51 -4.10 7.62 2.01
N VAL A 52 -5.30 7.12 1.81
CA VAL A 52 -6.53 7.75 2.26
C VAL A 52 -7.42 6.67 2.83
N TRP A 53 -7.86 6.87 4.07
CA TRP A 53 -8.93 6.09 4.68
C TRP A 53 -10.08 7.03 4.97
N LYS A 54 -11.28 6.60 4.61
CA LYS A 54 -12.50 7.37 4.79
C LYS A 54 -13.47 6.54 5.61
N ASP A 55 -14.07 7.17 6.62
CA ASP A 55 -15.08 6.55 7.49
C ASP A 55 -14.62 5.19 8.02
N TRP A 56 -13.34 5.08 8.39
CA TRP A 56 -12.70 3.82 8.71
C TRP A 56 -12.83 3.46 10.19
N GLY A 57 -13.12 2.18 10.45
CA GLY A 57 -13.28 1.65 11.81
C GLY A 57 -14.60 2.07 12.48
N PRO A 58 -14.82 1.65 13.74
CA PRO A 58 -16.08 1.91 14.46
C PRO A 58 -16.37 3.40 14.68
N ASP A 59 -15.32 4.23 14.73
CA ASP A 59 -15.43 5.67 14.97
C ASP A 59 -15.53 6.48 13.67
N ASN A 60 -15.60 5.82 12.51
CA ASN A 60 -15.67 6.44 11.18
C ASN A 60 -14.57 7.51 10.95
N VAL A 61 -13.33 7.18 11.33
CA VAL A 61 -12.23 8.15 11.22
C VAL A 61 -11.81 8.28 9.76
N SER A 62 -11.65 9.53 9.33
CA SER A 62 -11.03 9.84 8.04
C SER A 62 -9.61 10.36 8.25
N VAL A 63 -8.63 9.65 7.72
CA VAL A 63 -7.20 9.97 7.89
C VAL A 63 -6.46 9.81 6.58
N LYS A 64 -5.35 10.55 6.45
CA LYS A 64 -4.46 10.50 5.31
C LYS A 64 -3.03 10.36 5.81
N ASP A 65 -2.23 9.63 5.05
CA ASP A 65 -0.80 9.54 5.26
C ASP A 65 -0.08 9.62 3.91
N SER A 66 1.16 10.08 3.90
CA SER A 66 1.92 10.27 2.66
C SER A 66 3.42 10.19 2.89
N GLY A 67 4.15 9.80 1.85
CA GLY A 67 5.59 9.73 1.88
C GLY A 67 6.23 9.90 0.51
N GLU A 68 7.53 10.15 0.51
CA GLU A 68 8.34 10.22 -0.69
C GLU A 68 8.79 8.82 -1.13
N ILE A 69 8.73 8.56 -2.42
CA ILE A 69 9.31 7.37 -3.05
C ILE A 69 10.73 7.74 -3.49
N LEU A 70 11.72 7.19 -2.78
CA LEU A 70 13.13 7.50 -3.01
C LEU A 70 13.73 6.76 -4.21
N CYS A 71 13.27 5.54 -4.48
CA CYS A 71 13.60 4.76 -5.68
C CYS A 71 12.61 3.61 -5.86
N VAL A 72 12.25 3.32 -7.11
CA VAL A 72 11.61 2.07 -7.53
C VAL A 72 12.67 1.26 -8.28
N LYS A 73 12.99 0.06 -7.80
CA LYS A 73 13.99 -0.82 -8.41
C LYS A 73 13.38 -1.70 -9.49
#